data_AF-A0AAU9R670-F1
#
_entry.id   AF-A0AAU9R670-F1
#
_cell.length_a   1.000
_cell.length_b   1.000
_cell.length_c   1.000
_cell.angle_alpha   90.00
_cell.angle_beta   90.00
_cell.angle_gamma   90.00
#
_symmetry.space_group_name_H-M   'P 1'
#
loop_
_entity.id
_entity.type
_entity.pdbx_description
1 polymer ?
#
loop_
_entity_poly.entity_id
_entity_poly.type
_entity_poly.pdbx_seq_one_letter_code
_entity_poly.pdbx_strand_id
1 'polypeptide(L)'
;MVDFIMRQLGIHAIISLVIYFVCIALAFQAIKAVRIEKIIRTSRVFEAQVFLIFTAIALGYTVGQFLIALIDTSLQLSNLF
;
A
#
# COMPACT_ATOMS: atom_id res chain seq x y z
N MET A 1 2.76 31.55 9.26
CA MET A 1 3.45 30.32 9.73
C MET A 1 2.51 29.11 9.76
N VAL A 2 1.31 29.23 10.33
CA VAL A 2 0.33 28.13 10.44
C VAL A 2 -0.17 27.64 9.06
N ASP A 3 -0.36 28.55 8.09
CA ASP A 3 -0.84 28.20 6.74
C ASP A 3 0.15 27.33 5.94
N PHE A 4 1.44 27.52 6.18
CA PHE A 4 2.49 26.74 5.51
C PHE A 4 2.49 25.28 5.98
N ILE A 5 2.32 25.07 7.29
CA ILE A 5 2.24 23.74 7.91
C ILE A 5 1.01 22.98 7.41
N MET A 6 -0.16 23.63 7.32
CA MET A 6 -1.37 23.02 6.77
C MET A 6 -1.22 22.60 5.31
N ARG A 7 -0.56 23.42 4.48
CA ARG A 7 -0.30 23.07 3.07
C ARG A 7 0.65 21.89 2.94
N GLN A 8 1.70 21.85 3.76
CA GLN A 8 2.66 20.75 3.75
C GLN A 8 2.03 19.42 4.20
N LEU A 9 1.21 19.45 5.26
CA LEU A 9 0.45 18.29 5.70
C LEU A 9 -0.56 17.80 4.65
N GLY A 10 -1.24 18.73 3.97
CA GLY A 10 -2.17 18.40 2.89
C GLY A 10 -1.47 17.74 1.69
N ILE A 11 -0.33 18.30 1.26
CA ILE A 11 0.48 17.72 0.16
C ILE A 11 1.00 16.34 0.55
N HIS A 12 1.52 16.19 1.77
CA HIS A 12 2.01 14.91 2.26
C HIS A 12 0.90 13.85 2.33
N ALA A 13 -0.31 14.23 2.78
CA ALA A 13 -1.47 13.34 2.79
C ALA A 13 -1.89 12.90 1.38
N ILE A 14 -1.87 13.80 0.40
CA ILE A 14 -2.19 13.48 -1.00
C ILE A 14 -1.16 12.51 -1.58
N ILE A 15 0.14 12.77 -1.37
CA ILE A 15 1.23 11.90 -1.83
C ILE A 15 1.06 10.50 -1.23
N SER A 16 0.86 10.42 0.07
CA SER A 16 0.65 9.16 0.78
C SER A 16 -0.57 8.40 0.24
N LEU A 17 -1.70 9.08 0.00
CA LEU A 17 -2.91 8.47 -0.57
C LEU A 17 -2.64 7.88 -1.97
N VAL A 18 -1.92 8.60 -2.82
CA VAL A 18 -1.54 8.12 -4.15
C VAL A 18 -0.64 6.88 -4.05
N ILE A 19 0.36 6.90 -3.15
CA ILE A 19 1.24 5.75 -2.93
C ILE A 19 0.44 4.52 -2.48
N TYR A 20 -0.49 4.68 -1.53
CA TYR A 20 -1.37 3.58 -1.11
C TYR A 20 -2.18 3.03 -2.27
N PHE A 21 -2.79 3.89 -3.09
CA PHE A 21 -3.57 3.47 -4.24
C PHE A 21 -2.75 2.65 -5.24
N VAL A 22 -1.53 3.12 -5.56
CA VAL A 22 -0.61 2.41 -6.46
C VAL A 22 -0.15 1.08 -5.86
N CYS A 23 0.21 1.06 -4.58
CA CYS A 23 0.65 -0.16 -3.90
C CYS A 23 -0.46 -1.21 -3.81
N ILE A 24 -1.69 -0.79 -3.51
CA ILE A 24 -2.85 -1.68 -3.48
C ILE A 24 -3.12 -2.23 -4.90
N ALA A 25 -3.07 -1.40 -5.93
CA ALA A 25 -3.25 -1.84 -7.31
C ALA A 25 -2.19 -2.88 -7.73
N LEU A 26 -0.92 -2.65 -7.39
CA LEU A 26 0.17 -3.59 -7.63
C LEU A 26 0.01 -4.89 -6.82
N ALA A 27 -0.42 -4.81 -5.56
CA ALA A 27 -0.68 -5.99 -4.73
C ALA A 27 -1.82 -6.85 -5.31
N PHE A 28 -2.90 -6.21 -5.79
CA PHE A 28 -3.98 -6.89 -6.51
C PHE A 28 -3.46 -7.59 -7.78
N GLN A 29 -2.59 -6.94 -8.56
CA GLN A 29 -2.02 -7.53 -9.76
C GLN A 29 -1.08 -8.70 -9.44
N ALA A 30 -0.23 -8.56 -8.42
CA ALA A 30 0.65 -9.61 -7.94
C ALA A 30 -0.15 -10.84 -7.50
N ILE A 31 -1.21 -10.65 -6.73
CA ILE A 31 -2.05 -11.74 -6.25
C ILE A 31 -2.81 -12.44 -7.37
N LYS A 32 -3.31 -11.70 -8.37
CA LYS A 32 -3.89 -12.28 -9.58
C LYS A 32 -2.84 -13.09 -10.36
N ALA A 33 -1.60 -12.61 -10.45
CA ALA A 33 -0.51 -13.30 -11.13
C ALA A 33 -0.09 -14.61 -10.44
N VAL A 34 -0.19 -14.69 -9.11
CA VAL A 34 0.16 -15.90 -8.35
C VAL A 34 -0.81 -17.08 -8.61
N ARG A 35 -1.92 -16.88 -9.35
CA ARG A 35 -2.90 -17.94 -9.66
C ARG A 35 -3.26 -18.77 -8.41
N ILE A 36 -3.59 -18.07 -7.32
CA ILE A 36 -3.98 -18.71 -6.04
C ILE A 36 -5.19 -19.64 -6.24
N GLU A 37 -6.00 -19.40 -7.28
CA GLU A 37 -7.08 -20.29 -7.75
C GLU A 37 -6.61 -21.72 -8.07
N LYS A 38 -5.34 -21.93 -8.39
CA LYS A 38 -4.77 -23.27 -8.62
C LYS A 38 -4.32 -23.97 -7.34
N ILE A 39 -4.06 -23.22 -6.27
CA ILE A 39 -3.62 -23.73 -4.97
C ILE A 39 -4.81 -24.09 -4.07
N ILE A 40 -5.92 -23.35 -4.17
CA ILE A 40 -7.09 -23.58 -3.31
C ILE A 40 -8.03 -24.59 -3.98
N ARG A 41 -8.09 -25.80 -3.41
CA ARG A 41 -8.96 -26.90 -3.87
C ARG A 41 -10.41 -26.45 -4.02
N THR A 42 -11.00 -26.90 -5.12
CA THR A 42 -12.26 -26.52 -5.79
C THR A 42 -13.57 -26.47 -4.97
N SER A 43 -13.56 -26.65 -3.64
CA SER A 43 -14.79 -26.84 -2.86
C SER A 43 -15.28 -25.60 -2.10
N ARG A 44 -14.47 -24.54 -1.92
CA ARG A 44 -14.88 -23.28 -1.24
C ARG A 44 -14.29 -22.02 -1.89
N VAL A 45 -14.77 -21.72 -3.09
CA VAL A 45 -14.29 -20.59 -3.91
C VAL A 45 -14.53 -19.23 -3.25
N PHE A 46 -15.58 -19.11 -2.42
CA PHE A 46 -15.94 -17.84 -1.77
C PHE A 46 -15.00 -17.46 -0.63
N GLU A 47 -14.74 -18.38 0.32
CA GLU A 47 -13.77 -18.15 1.41
C GLU A 47 -12.36 -17.85 0.86
N ALA A 48 -11.98 -18.57 -0.21
CA ALA A 48 -10.71 -18.37 -0.91
C ALA A 48 -10.58 -16.95 -1.51
N GLN A 49 -11.63 -16.46 -2.17
CA GLN A 49 -11.66 -15.11 -2.75
C GLN A 49 -11.62 -14.02 -1.67
N VAL A 50 -12.37 -14.19 -0.58
CA VAL A 50 -12.36 -13.21 0.52
C VAL A 50 -10.99 -13.15 1.17
N PHE A 51 -10.36 -14.31 1.43
CA PHE A 51 -9.00 -14.38 1.98
C PHE A 51 -7.98 -13.72 1.04
N LEU A 52 -8.12 -13.93 -0.28
CA LEU A 52 -7.29 -13.29 -1.30
C LEU A 52 -7.39 -11.77 -1.28
N ILE A 53 -8.61 -11.23 -1.23
CA ILE A 53 -8.85 -9.78 -1.20
C ILE A 53 -8.29 -9.18 0.09
N PHE A 54 -8.53 -9.84 1.23
CA PHE A 54 -7.96 -9.41 2.51
C PHE A 54 -6.44 -9.38 2.48
N THR A 55 -5.82 -10.44 1.94
CA THR A 55 -4.38 -10.53 1.79
C THR A 55 -3.85 -9.43 0.85
N ALA A 56 -4.56 -9.12 -0.23
CA ALA A 56 -4.19 -8.04 -1.15
C ALA A 56 -4.18 -6.68 -0.48
N ILE A 57 -5.21 -6.38 0.30
CA ILE A 57 -5.33 -5.12 1.03
C ILE A 57 -4.23 -5.04 2.10
N ALA A 58 -4.04 -6.12 2.88
CA ALA A 58 -3.01 -6.17 3.92
C ALA A 58 -1.60 -5.96 3.32
N LEU A 59 -1.27 -6.72 2.27
CA LEU A 59 0.05 -6.67 1.63
C LEU A 59 0.27 -5.31 0.93
N GLY A 60 -0.73 -4.81 0.20
CA GLY A 60 -0.67 -3.48 -0.43
C GLY A 60 -0.54 -2.34 0.58
N TYR A 61 -1.23 -2.42 1.72
CA TYR A 61 -1.09 -1.45 2.80
C TYR A 61 0.30 -1.50 3.45
N THR A 62 0.82 -2.70 3.76
CA THR A 62 2.17 -2.86 4.33
C THR A 62 3.25 -2.33 3.40
N VAL A 63 3.17 -2.61 2.09
CA VAL A 63 4.13 -2.11 1.10
C VAL A 63 4.01 -0.59 0.94
N GLY A 64 2.79 -0.04 0.93
CA GLY A 64 2.56 1.40 0.90
C GLY A 64 3.11 2.12 2.12
N GLN A 65 2.87 1.59 3.32
CA GLN A 65 3.42 2.10 4.58
C GLN A 65 4.95 2.08 4.55
N PHE A 66 5.55 0.98 4.09
CA PHE A 66 7.00 0.86 3.97
C PHE A 66 7.59 1.93 3.03
N LEU A 67 6.96 2.16 1.88
CA LEU A 67 7.42 3.18 0.92
C LEU A 67 7.32 4.60 1.49
N ILE A 68 6.22 4.94 2.15
CA ILE A 68 6.08 6.26 2.79
C ILE A 68 7.13 6.43 3.88
N ALA A 69 7.28 5.44 4.76
CA ALA A 69 8.29 5.47 5.81
C ALA A 69 9.71 5.62 5.24
N LEU A 70 10.01 4.95 4.12
CA LEU A 70 11.30 5.08 3.44
C LEU A 70 11.53 6.51 2.92
N ILE A 71 10.53 7.12 2.29
CA ILE A 71 10.59 8.50 1.80
C ILE A 71 10.78 9.47 2.99
N ASP A 72 9.98 9.34 4.04
CA ASP A 72 10.05 10.22 5.21
C ASP A 72 11.40 10.10 5.93
N THR A 73 11.88 8.88 6.13
CA THR A 73 13.18 8.62 6.75
C THR A 73 14.30 9.20 5.88
N SER A 74 14.20 9.09 4.55
CA SER A 74 15.20 9.67 3.63
C SER A 74 15.20 11.20 3.67
N LEU A 75 14.04 11.83 3.74
CA LEU A 75 13.91 13.29 3.88
C LEU A 75 14.45 13.78 5.22
N GLN A 76 14.18 13.06 6.31
CA GLN A 76 14.72 13.37 7.63
C GLN A 76 16.24 13.23 7.67
N LEU A 77 16.79 12.20 7.02
CA LEU A 77 18.23 11.98 6.93
C LEU A 77 18.91 13.08 6.10
N SER A 78 18.27 13.56 5.03
CA SER A 78 18.77 14.69 4.25
C SER A 78 18.78 16.01 5.04
N ASN A 79 17.93 16.15 6.07
CA ASN A 79 17.92 17.32 6.95
C ASN A 79 19.06 17.32 7.98
N LEU A 80 19.82 16.21 8.08
CA LEU A 80 20.93 16.04 9.03
C LEU A 80 22.29 16.48 8.47
N PHE A 81 22.40 16.69 7.14
CA PHE A 81 23.60 17.14 6.43
C PHE A 81 23.34 18.50 5.77
#